data_AF-A0A1Q7G331-F1
#
_entry.id   AF-A0A1Q7G331-F1
#
_cell.length_a   1.000
_cell.length_b   1.000
_cell.length_c   1.000
_cell.angle_alpha   90.00
_cell.angle_beta   90.00
_cell.angle_gamma   90.00
#
_symmetry.space_group_name_H-M   'P 1'
#
loop_
_entity.id
_entity.type
_entity.pdbx_description
1 polymer ?
#
loop_
_entity_poly.entity_id
_entity_poly.type
_entity_poly.pdbx_seq_one_letter_code
_entity_poly.pdbx_strand_id
1 'polypeptide(L)'
;MNSEAVLENLLERRLIRIAGRKDAPGRPFLYETTREFLVAFGLRDLGDLPKVEGELIVPEIPATAAVDGEAATEQDSGASGAGVPASG
;
A
#
# COMPACT_ATOMS: atom_id res chain seq x y z
N MET A 1 6.21 14.58 -6.40
CA MET A 1 7.40 13.93 -5.81
C MET A 1 6.96 12.60 -5.25
N ASN A 2 7.65 11.51 -5.58
CA ASN A 2 7.35 10.18 -5.06
C ASN A 2 8.30 9.87 -3.90
N SER A 3 7.77 9.33 -2.80
CA SER A 3 8.52 9.04 -1.57
C SER A 3 9.04 7.59 -1.51
N GLU A 4 8.89 6.81 -2.59
CA GLU A 4 9.19 5.37 -2.64
C GLU A 4 10.64 5.06 -2.32
N ALA A 5 11.59 5.76 -2.95
CA ALA A 5 13.02 5.59 -2.68
C ALA A 5 13.40 5.91 -1.21
N VAL A 6 12.69 6.83 -0.56
CA VAL A 6 12.92 7.17 0.85
C VAL A 6 12.39 6.03 1.74
N LEU A 7 11.21 5.50 1.44
CA LEU A 7 10.63 4.36 2.14
C LEU A 7 11.51 3.12 2.05
N GLU A 8 12.03 2.81 0.87
CA GLU A 8 12.98 1.71 0.65
C GLU A 8 14.22 1.88 1.52
N ASN A 9 14.84 3.07 1.52
CA ASN A 9 16.03 3.31 2.32
C ASN A 9 15.77 3.17 3.85
N LEU A 10 14.62 3.63 4.32
CA LEU A 10 14.24 3.50 5.74
C LEU A 10 13.99 2.03 6.13
N LEU A 11 13.41 1.23 5.22
CA LEU A 11 13.21 -0.22 5.42
C LEU A 11 14.54 -0.97 5.43
N GLU A 12 15.44 -0.69 4.48
CA GLU A 12 16.77 -1.31 4.40
C GLU A 12 17.59 -1.07 5.67
N ARG A 13 17.53 0.16 6.20
CA ARG A 13 18.19 0.55 7.45
C ARG A 13 17.44 0.08 8.70
N ARG A 14 16.32 -0.61 8.53
CA ARG A 14 15.42 -1.12 9.59
C ARG A 14 14.92 -0.04 10.52
N LEU A 15 14.85 1.23 10.09
CA LEU A 15 14.29 2.31 10.91
C LEU A 15 12.76 2.25 10.95
N ILE A 16 12.15 1.66 9.92
CA ILE A 16 10.71 1.39 9.86
C ILE A 16 10.47 -0.06 9.44
N ARG A 17 9.26 -0.56 9.67
CA ARG A 17 8.78 -1.86 9.18
C ARG A 17 7.32 -1.79 8.74
N ILE A 18 6.88 -2.79 7.99
CA ILE A 18 5.45 -2.96 7.65
C ILE A 18 4.71 -3.50 8.87
N ALA A 19 3.79 -2.71 9.42
CA ALA A 19 2.91 -3.05 10.53
C ALA A 19 1.71 -3.89 10.08
N GLY A 20 1.32 -3.79 8.81
CA GLY A 20 0.19 -4.51 8.23
C GLY A 20 -0.38 -3.80 7.01
N ARG A 21 -1.68 -4.01 6.77
CA ARG A 21 -2.43 -3.30 5.74
C ARG A 21 -3.63 -2.62 6.38
N LYS A 22 -3.94 -1.40 5.93
CA LYS A 22 -5.14 -0.70 6.37
C LYS A 22 -6.37 -1.30 5.69
N ASP A 23 -7.45 -1.46 6.44
CA ASP A 23 -8.76 -1.81 5.90
C ASP A 23 -9.43 -0.56 5.33
N ALA A 24 -8.94 -0.15 4.16
CA ALA A 24 -9.36 1.02 3.41
C ALA A 24 -9.13 0.73 1.92
N PRO A 25 -9.67 1.55 1.00
CA PRO A 25 -9.53 1.32 -0.44
C PRO A 25 -8.08 1.26 -0.88
N GLY A 26 -7.77 0.31 -1.76
CA GLY A 26 -6.38 0.03 -2.19
C GLY A 26 -5.55 -0.74 -1.16
N ARG A 27 -6.09 -1.01 0.05
CA ARG A 27 -5.47 -1.80 1.12
C ARG A 27 -3.98 -1.46 1.34
N PRO A 28 -3.66 -0.17 1.55
CA PRO A 28 -2.28 0.29 1.57
C PRO A 28 -1.51 -0.31 2.76
N PHE A 29 -0.19 -0.45 2.58
CA PHE A 29 0.70 -0.86 3.67
C PHE A 29 0.73 0.19 4.77
N LEU A 30 0.64 -0.26 6.02
CA LEU A 30 0.91 0.54 7.20
C LEU A 30 2.36 0.34 7.60
N TYR A 31 3.05 1.44 7.88
CA TYR A 31 4.43 1.44 8.34
C TYR A 31 4.49 1.94 9.78
N GLU A 32 5.40 1.37 10.57
CA GLU A 32 5.68 1.81 11.94
C GLU A 32 7.19 1.89 12.18
N THR A 33 7.59 2.66 13.18
CA THR A 33 8.98 2.75 13.61
C THR A 33 9.40 1.51 14.39
N THR A 34 10.69 1.22 14.37
CA THR A 34 11.27 0.04 15.03
C THR A 34 12.05 0.43 16.29
N ARG A 35 12.67 -0.55 16.93
CA ARG A 35 13.59 -0.29 18.04
C ARG A 35 14.90 0.32 17.55
N GLU A 36 15.36 -0.04 16.36
CA GLU A 36 16.54 0.51 15.70
C GLU A 36 16.37 2.02 15.47
N PHE A 37 15.15 2.49 15.18
CA PHE A 37 14.85 3.91 15.14
C PHE A 37 15.17 4.57 16.48
N LEU A 38 14.61 4.07 17.59
CA LEU A 38 14.85 4.66 18.91
C LEU A 38 16.35 4.74 19.24
N VAL A 39 17.10 3.66 18.96
CA VAL A 39 18.55 3.62 19.16
C VAL A 39 19.28 4.63 18.27
N ALA A 40 18.94 4.72 16.99
CA ALA A 40 19.58 5.63 16.05
C ALA A 40 19.38 7.11 16.41
N PHE A 41 18.24 7.43 17.03
CA PHE A 41 17.90 8.79 17.48
C PHE A 41 18.20 9.05 18.97
N GLY A 42 18.77 8.07 19.70
CA GLY A 42 19.11 8.22 21.12
C GLY A 42 17.90 8.34 22.04
N LEU A 43 16.74 7.79 21.64
CA LEU A 43 15.49 7.82 22.38
C LEU A 43 15.34 6.54 23.22
N ARG A 44 14.75 6.64 24.41
CA ARG A 44 14.41 5.44 25.20
C ARG A 44 13.07 4.86 24.75
N ASP A 45 12.12 5.74 24.47
CA ASP A 45 10.79 5.42 23.97
C ASP A 45 10.23 6.58 23.11
N LEU A 46 9.04 6.38 22.54
CA LEU A 46 8.40 7.38 21.66
C LEU A 46 7.95 8.65 22.41
N GLY A 47 7.85 8.62 23.73
CA GLY A 47 7.53 9.77 24.57
C GLY A 47 8.69 10.77 24.72
N ASP A 48 9.92 10.34 24.46
CA ASP A 48 11.10 11.21 24.41
C ASP A 48 11.17 12.03 23.10
N LEU A 49 10.25 11.84 22.15
CA LEU A 49 10.20 12.63 20.93
C LEU A 49 9.92 14.10 21.22
N PRO A 50 10.58 15.04 20.50
CA PRO A 50 10.25 16.46 20.58
C PRO A 50 8.75 16.68 20.34
N LYS A 51 8.15 17.54 21.16
CA LYS A 51 6.75 17.93 20.96
C LYS A 51 6.62 18.62 19.61
N VAL A 52 5.58 18.25 18.88
CA VAL A 52 5.27 18.86 17.59
C VAL A 52 4.77 20.28 17.86
N GLU A 53 5.44 21.28 17.29
CA GLU A 53 4.97 22.66 17.33
C GLU A 53 3.90 22.84 16.24
N GLY A 54 2.63 22.61 16.58
CA GLY A 54 1.49 22.79 15.66
C GLY A 54 0.37 21.76 15.86
N GLU A 55 -0.69 21.89 15.05
CA GLU A 55 -1.81 20.94 15.02
C GLU A 55 -1.41 19.70 14.20
N LEU A 56 -1.43 18.52 14.82
CA LEU A 56 -1.20 17.26 14.10
C LEU A 56 -2.49 16.89 13.36
N ILE A 57 -2.55 17.17 12.07
CA ILE A 57 -3.68 16.76 11.23
C ILE A 57 -3.54 15.26 10.97
N VAL A 58 -4.25 14.45 11.77
CA VAL A 58 -4.40 13.02 11.52
C VAL A 58 -5.54 12.87 10.52
N PRO A 59 -5.29 12.47 9.25
CA PRO A 59 -6.35 12.29 8.29
C PRO A 59 -7.26 11.16 8.75
N GLU A 60 -8.52 11.49 9.02
CA GLU A 60 -9.58 10.51 9.23
C GLU A 60 -9.86 9.86 7.86
N ILE A 61 -9.31 8.67 7.63
CA ILE A 61 -9.61 7.91 6.41
C ILE A 61 -10.90 7.13 6.72
N PRO A 62 -12.05 7.49 6.12
CA PRO A 62 -13.30 6.78 6.35
C PRO A 62 -13.17 5.34 5.82
N ALA A 63 -13.57 4.37 6.65
CA ALA A 63 -13.53 2.94 6.32
C ALA A 63 -14.37 2.57 5.07
N THR A 64 -15.24 3.47 4.59
CA THR A 64 -16.26 3.19 3.58
C THR A 64 -15.91 3.62 2.15
N ALA A 65 -14.70 4.12 1.87
CA ALA A 65 -14.35 4.54 0.52
C ALA A 65 -14.14 3.34 -0.46
N ALA A 66 -14.51 2.11 -0.06
CA ALA A 66 -14.57 0.95 -0.92
C ALA A 66 -15.84 1.07 -1.78
N VAL A 67 -15.77 1.92 -2.79
CA VAL A 67 -16.76 1.93 -3.87
C VAL A 67 -16.36 0.83 -4.85
N ASP A 68 -17.27 -0.14 -4.98
CA ASP A 68 -17.16 -1.27 -5.88
C ASP A 68 -16.90 -0.81 -7.31
N GLY A 69 -15.82 -1.33 -7.89
CA GLY A 69 -15.51 -1.23 -9.31
C GLY A 69 -15.28 -2.62 -9.88
N GLU A 70 -16.33 -3.44 -9.82
CA GLU A 70 -16.41 -4.69 -10.58
C GLU A 70 -16.88 -4.40 -12.02
N ALA A 71 -16.39 -5.23 -12.95
CA ALA A 71 -16.81 -5.43 -14.33
C ALA A 71 -16.20 -4.57 -15.46
N ALA A 72 -15.26 -5.19 -16.17
CA ALA A 72 -15.35 -5.34 -17.63
C ALA A 72 -14.70 -6.68 -18.06
N THR A 73 -15.42 -7.78 -17.87
CA THR A 73 -15.29 -8.96 -18.73
C THR A 73 -16.13 -8.76 -20.01
N GLU A 74 -15.70 -9.44 -21.07
CA GLU A 74 -16.35 -9.61 -22.39
C GLU A 74 -16.25 -8.47 -23.42
N GLN A 75 -15.36 -8.67 -24.40
CA GLN A 75 -15.67 -8.37 -25.79
C GLN A 75 -15.83 -9.68 -26.58
N ASP A 76 -17.10 -9.90 -26.87
CA ASP A 76 -17.78 -10.67 -27.89
C ASP A 76 -17.00 -11.09 -29.16
N SER A 77 -17.27 -12.36 -29.48
CA SER A 77 -17.28 -13.09 -30.75
C SER A 77 -17.34 -12.30 -32.06
N GLY A 78 -16.75 -12.91 -33.10
CA GLY A 78 -17.10 -12.62 -34.50
C GLY A 78 -16.41 -13.53 -35.51
N ALA A 79 -17.06 -14.67 -35.83
CA ALA A 79 -17.23 -15.28 -37.17
C ALA A 79 -15.97 -15.60 -38.04
N SER A 80 -15.86 -16.66 -38.84
CA SER A 80 -16.78 -17.69 -39.34
C SER A 80 -16.02 -18.55 -40.37
N GLY A 81 -16.18 -19.89 -40.31
CA GLY A 81 -16.10 -20.84 -41.45
C GLY A 81 -14.74 -21.03 -42.13
N ALA A 82 -14.35 -22.19 -42.66
CA ALA A 82 -15.07 -23.40 -43.00
C ALA A 82 -14.05 -24.52 -43.30
N GLY A 83 -14.47 -25.78 -43.18
CA GLY A 83 -13.81 -26.90 -43.87
C GLY A 83 -13.42 -28.10 -43.02
N VAL A 84 -14.41 -28.87 -42.55
CA VAL A 84 -14.30 -30.33 -42.36
C VAL A 84 -14.52 -31.03 -43.73
N PRO A 85 -14.26 -32.34 -43.89
CA PRO A 85 -13.13 -33.18 -43.46
C PRO A 85 -12.67 -34.14 -44.61
N ALA A 86 -11.60 -34.93 -44.43
CA ALA A 86 -11.55 -36.30 -44.99
C ALA A 86 -10.41 -37.13 -44.38
N SER A 87 -10.78 -38.28 -43.82
CA SER A 87 -9.91 -39.43 -43.56
C SER A 87 -9.80 -40.30 -44.82
N GLY A 88 -8.64 -40.92 -45.04
CA GLY A 88 -8.44 -41.96 -46.08
C GLY A 88 -7.33 -41.64 -47.05
#